data_AF-A0A0C3DNZ0-F1
#
_entry.id   AF-A0A0C3DNZ0-F1
#
_cell.length_a   1.000
_cell.length_b   1.000
_cell.length_c   1.000
_cell.angle_alpha   90.00
_cell.angle_beta   90.00
_cell.angle_gamma   90.00
#
_symmetry.space_group_name_H-M   'P 1'
#
loop_
_entity.id
_entity.type
_entity.pdbx_description
1 polymer ?
#
loop_
_entity_poly.entity_id
_entity_poly.type
_entity_poly.pdbx_seq_one_letter_code
_entity_poly.pdbx_strand_id
1 'polypeptide(L)'
;MSFFVHSACRVSLTARHSSVIRATTRLRTYATSTRSSPKKSPLVTKAAASTAAKNVDSSKGTETVPDTNDAFEPDAETPSKAVAPATSASFTPLHSPFVGELLPGNDALGTDWSRSYHGLSTQSFSREIADILLAPIDEMDIEVKPDGLIYLPEIKYRRALNKAFGPGGWGLAPRTETNVGPRIVSREYALVCLGRLVAIARGEQEYFDPAGIPTATEACKSNALMRCCKDLGIASELWDPRFIREFKEKHCVEVWGEHVTTRKKKKLWRRKDQPKLDYPYKE
;
A
#
# COMPACT_ATOMS: atom_id res chain seq x y z
N MET A 1 1.70 -66.47 37.93
CA MET A 1 2.05 -65.56 39.03
C MET A 1 1.49 -64.20 38.66
N SER A 2 0.30 -63.88 39.18
CA SER A 2 -0.51 -62.75 38.75
C SER A 2 -1.06 -62.07 40.00
N PHE A 3 -0.51 -60.91 40.34
CA PHE A 3 -1.05 -60.03 41.38
C PHE A 3 -1.64 -58.81 40.68
N PHE A 4 -2.97 -58.75 40.66
CA PHE A 4 -3.75 -57.57 40.34
C PHE A 4 -3.72 -56.64 41.57
N VAL A 5 -3.32 -55.38 41.39
CA VAL A 5 -3.57 -54.31 42.36
C VAL A 5 -4.44 -53.26 41.68
N HIS A 6 -5.68 -53.18 42.15
CA HIS A 6 -6.64 -52.13 41.82
C HIS A 6 -6.26 -50.85 42.58
N SER A 7 -6.08 -49.74 41.86
CA SER A 7 -6.06 -48.40 42.46
C SER A 7 -7.29 -47.64 41.97
N ALA A 8 -8.21 -47.38 42.89
CA ALA A 8 -9.44 -46.64 42.66
C ALA A 8 -9.18 -45.13 42.80
N CYS A 9 -9.33 -44.38 41.71
CA CYS A 9 -9.35 -42.92 41.74
C CYS A 9 -10.81 -42.46 41.90
N ARG A 10 -11.12 -41.88 43.07
CA ARG A 10 -12.44 -41.30 43.39
C ARG A 10 -12.60 -39.97 42.65
N VAL A 11 -13.61 -39.90 41.78
CA VAL A 11 -14.08 -38.65 41.16
C VAL A 11 -15.06 -37.98 42.12
N SER A 12 -14.67 -36.84 42.68
CA SER A 12 -15.54 -36.00 43.51
C SER A 12 -16.39 -35.09 42.62
N LEU A 13 -17.68 -35.39 42.49
CA LEU A 13 -18.69 -34.47 41.95
C LEU A 13 -18.88 -33.30 42.93
N THR A 14 -18.58 -32.08 42.49
CA THR A 14 -19.06 -30.86 43.15
C THR A 14 -20.13 -30.22 42.27
N ALA A 15 -21.35 -30.20 42.79
CA ALA A 15 -22.51 -29.57 42.17
C ALA A 15 -22.31 -28.04 42.15
N ARG A 16 -22.36 -27.43 40.96
CA ARG A 16 -22.45 -25.97 40.81
C ARG A 16 -23.88 -25.60 40.43
N HIS A 17 -24.47 -24.80 41.31
CA HIS A 17 -25.77 -24.14 41.17
C HIS A 17 -25.88 -23.41 39.83
N SER A 18 -26.94 -23.73 39.09
CA SER A 18 -27.38 -23.00 37.90
C SER A 18 -28.21 -21.78 38.33
N SER A 19 -27.61 -20.59 38.29
CA SER A 19 -28.34 -19.33 38.41
C SER A 19 -28.83 -18.88 37.04
N VAL A 20 -30.13 -19.06 36.81
CA VAL A 20 -30.87 -18.57 35.63
C VAL A 20 -31.01 -17.05 35.73
N ILE A 21 -30.23 -16.30 34.95
CA ILE A 21 -30.43 -14.85 34.79
C ILE A 21 -31.44 -14.64 33.67
N ARG A 22 -32.64 -14.21 34.06
CA ARG A 22 -33.75 -13.86 33.18
C ARG A 22 -33.51 -12.44 32.65
N ALA A 23 -32.91 -12.31 31.48
CA ALA A 23 -32.77 -11.02 30.80
C ALA A 23 -34.11 -10.65 30.15
N THR A 24 -34.76 -9.62 30.70
CA THR A 24 -35.99 -9.04 30.16
C THR A 24 -35.68 -8.21 28.91
N THR A 25 -36.09 -8.69 27.74
CA THR A 25 -36.05 -7.94 26.48
C THR A 25 -37.05 -6.77 26.54
N ARG A 26 -36.55 -5.54 26.73
CA ARG A 26 -37.34 -4.33 26.46
C ARG A 26 -37.35 -4.08 24.96
N LEU A 27 -38.47 -4.41 24.31
CA LEU A 27 -38.78 -3.96 22.96
C LEU A 27 -38.97 -2.43 22.98
N ARG A 28 -38.09 -1.71 22.27
CA ARG A 28 -38.19 -0.26 22.07
C ARG A 28 -38.95 -0.01 20.77
N THR A 29 -40.24 0.28 20.91
CA THR A 29 -41.12 0.67 19.79
C THR A 29 -40.71 2.06 19.31
N TYR A 30 -40.21 2.18 18.08
CA TYR A 30 -40.03 3.47 17.42
C TYR A 30 -41.35 3.88 16.77
N ALA A 31 -41.98 4.93 17.30
CA ALA A 31 -43.13 5.57 16.68
C ALA A 31 -42.66 6.38 15.45
N THR A 32 -43.21 6.03 14.29
CA THR A 32 -43.09 6.78 13.04
C THR A 32 -43.92 8.06 13.12
N SER A 33 -43.25 9.21 13.18
CA SER A 33 -43.91 10.52 13.02
C SER A 33 -44.01 10.84 11.53
N THR A 34 -45.22 10.72 11.00
CA THR A 34 -45.61 11.23 9.68
C THR A 34 -45.77 12.75 9.77
N ARG A 35 -44.88 13.52 9.13
CA ARG A 35 -45.10 14.96 8.92
C ARG A 35 -45.28 15.25 7.43
N SER A 36 -46.50 15.68 7.11
CA SER A 36 -46.95 16.13 5.80
C SER A 36 -46.26 17.41 5.34
N SER A 37 -46.07 17.52 4.02
CA SER A 37 -45.52 18.66 3.27
C SER A 37 -46.34 19.95 3.42
N PRO A 38 -45.83 21.08 2.90
CA PRO A 38 -46.43 21.54 1.66
C PRO A 38 -45.44 21.91 0.55
N LYS A 39 -45.90 21.64 -0.67
CA LYS A 39 -45.33 21.98 -1.98
C LYS A 39 -45.21 23.50 -2.15
N LYS A 40 -44.14 23.95 -2.82
CA LYS A 40 -44.16 25.17 -3.65
C LYS A 40 -43.61 24.83 -5.03
N SER A 41 -44.43 25.09 -6.04
CA SER A 41 -44.15 25.00 -7.48
C SER A 41 -43.74 26.39 -8.01
N PRO A 42 -43.22 26.49 -9.25
CA PRO A 42 -42.20 27.47 -9.64
C PRO A 42 -42.79 28.80 -10.16
N LEU A 43 -42.00 29.87 -10.08
CA LEU A 43 -42.29 31.10 -10.81
C LEU A 43 -41.36 31.20 -12.03
N VAL A 44 -41.99 31.24 -13.20
CA VAL A 44 -41.41 31.59 -14.50
C VAL A 44 -41.30 33.12 -14.59
N THR A 45 -40.17 33.63 -15.05
CA THR A 45 -40.09 34.94 -15.70
C THR A 45 -39.35 34.82 -17.03
N LYS A 46 -39.91 35.49 -18.02
CA LYS A 46 -39.65 35.38 -19.47
C LYS A 46 -38.77 36.57 -19.91
N ALA A 47 -37.78 36.27 -20.76
CA ALA A 47 -37.24 37.01 -21.93
C ALA A 47 -36.71 38.47 -21.85
N ALA A 48 -35.49 38.68 -22.40
CA ALA A 48 -35.16 39.41 -23.65
C ALA A 48 -33.61 39.38 -23.86
N ALA A 49 -33.03 38.83 -24.95
CA ALA A 49 -32.65 39.44 -26.25
C ALA A 49 -31.99 40.83 -26.11
N SER A 50 -30.84 41.23 -26.69
CA SER A 50 -30.04 40.89 -27.88
C SER A 50 -28.61 41.46 -27.62
N THR A 51 -27.48 41.09 -28.23
CA THR A 51 -27.12 41.36 -29.64
C THR A 51 -25.75 40.72 -29.96
N ALA A 52 -25.65 40.14 -31.16
CA ALA A 52 -24.46 39.81 -31.96
C ALA A 52 -23.52 41.04 -32.16
N ALA A 53 -22.29 41.02 -32.69
CA ALA A 53 -21.33 40.07 -33.24
C ALA A 53 -20.01 40.86 -33.45
N LYS A 54 -18.86 40.19 -33.60
CA LYS A 54 -18.03 40.30 -34.82
C LYS A 54 -16.83 39.37 -34.78
N ASN A 55 -16.74 38.59 -35.86
CA ASN A 55 -15.67 37.71 -36.28
C ASN A 55 -15.22 38.24 -37.65
N VAL A 56 -13.91 38.46 -37.86
CA VAL A 56 -13.15 38.56 -39.13
C VAL A 56 -11.67 38.40 -38.69
N ASP A 57 -10.98 37.27 -38.96
CA ASP A 57 -10.22 36.90 -40.18
C ASP A 57 -9.04 37.87 -40.45
N SER A 58 -7.80 37.53 -40.84
CA SER A 58 -7.16 36.39 -41.53
C SER A 58 -5.66 36.38 -41.10
N SER A 59 -4.79 35.36 -41.22
CA SER A 59 -4.36 34.70 -42.46
C SER A 59 -3.17 33.72 -42.22
N LYS A 60 -3.16 32.66 -43.05
CA LYS A 60 -2.05 31.94 -43.74
C LYS A 60 -0.91 31.23 -42.97
N GLY A 61 -0.70 29.96 -43.37
CA GLY A 61 0.60 29.29 -43.40
C GLY A 61 0.54 27.76 -43.40
N THR A 62 0.48 27.14 -44.58
CA THR A 62 0.62 25.69 -44.84
C THR A 62 2.10 25.32 -45.00
N GLU A 63 2.53 24.14 -44.52
CA GLU A 63 3.56 23.22 -45.10
C GLU A 63 3.95 22.15 -44.06
N THR A 64 3.50 20.89 -44.22
CA THR A 64 4.21 19.69 -44.74
C THR A 64 5.30 19.07 -43.83
N VAL A 65 5.04 17.82 -43.42
CA VAL A 65 5.95 16.82 -42.80
C VAL A 65 6.88 16.23 -43.89
N PRO A 66 8.08 15.68 -43.57
CA PRO A 66 8.17 14.26 -43.18
C PRO A 66 9.23 13.92 -42.10
N ASP A 67 9.04 12.72 -41.53
CA ASP A 67 9.95 11.93 -40.70
C ASP A 67 11.33 11.67 -41.34
N THR A 68 12.35 11.55 -40.49
CA THR A 68 13.53 10.73 -40.81
C THR A 68 14.03 9.96 -39.58
N ASN A 69 14.04 8.64 -39.73
CA ASN A 69 14.81 7.70 -38.94
C ASN A 69 16.31 7.90 -39.20
N ASP A 70 17.14 7.85 -38.17
CA ASP A 70 18.57 7.55 -38.35
C ASP A 70 18.99 6.41 -37.41
N ALA A 71 19.22 5.26 -38.05
CA ALA A 71 20.01 4.17 -37.54
C ALA A 71 21.48 4.45 -37.87
N PHE A 72 22.39 4.20 -36.92
CA PHE A 72 23.82 4.29 -37.15
C PHE A 72 24.52 3.12 -36.46
N GLU A 73 24.83 2.07 -37.23
CA GLU A 73 26.07 1.30 -37.07
C GLU A 73 27.05 1.85 -38.12
N PRO A 74 28.38 1.85 -37.87
CA PRO A 74 29.13 0.69 -38.35
C PRO A 74 30.42 0.32 -37.57
N ASP A 75 30.88 -0.86 -37.94
CA ASP A 75 32.25 -1.35 -38.08
C ASP A 75 33.01 -1.99 -36.91
N ALA A 76 33.27 -3.28 -37.16
CA ALA A 76 34.23 -4.14 -36.54
C ALA A 76 35.66 -3.80 -37.00
N GLU A 77 36.63 -3.94 -36.10
CA GLU A 77 37.98 -4.36 -36.47
C GLU A 77 38.68 -5.06 -35.29
N THR A 78 39.18 -6.26 -35.56
CA THR A 78 40.03 -7.07 -34.68
C THR A 78 41.48 -6.89 -35.12
N PRO A 79 42.47 -7.03 -34.22
CA PRO A 79 43.57 -7.93 -34.60
C PRO A 79 44.08 -8.84 -33.47
N SER A 80 44.48 -10.02 -33.93
CA SER A 80 45.06 -11.20 -33.29
C SER A 80 46.35 -10.98 -32.49
N LYS A 81 46.61 -11.79 -31.44
CA LYS A 81 47.62 -12.89 -31.44
C LYS A 81 47.72 -13.60 -30.08
N ALA A 82 47.93 -14.92 -30.17
CA ALA A 82 48.06 -15.88 -29.08
C ALA A 82 49.50 -16.05 -28.56
N VAL A 83 49.68 -16.40 -27.27
CA VAL A 83 50.72 -17.31 -26.72
C VAL A 83 50.23 -17.90 -25.38
N ALA A 84 50.39 -19.22 -25.19
CA ALA A 84 50.17 -19.98 -23.94
C ALA A 84 51.54 -20.52 -23.42
N PRO A 85 51.61 -21.38 -22.38
CA PRO A 85 51.22 -21.22 -20.97
C PRO A 85 52.45 -21.35 -20.03
N ALA A 86 52.37 -20.88 -18.77
CA ALA A 86 53.33 -21.30 -17.74
C ALA A 86 52.69 -21.30 -16.34
N THR A 87 52.74 -22.49 -15.74
CA THR A 87 52.34 -22.91 -14.41
C THR A 87 53.07 -22.13 -13.31
N SER A 88 52.39 -21.71 -12.24
CA SER A 88 52.99 -21.49 -10.92
C SER A 88 51.94 -21.41 -9.80
N ALA A 89 51.98 -22.44 -8.94
CA ALA A 89 51.80 -22.41 -7.49
C ALA A 89 50.53 -21.81 -6.88
N SER A 90 49.73 -22.76 -6.38
CA SER A 90 48.78 -22.72 -5.27
C SER A 90 49.09 -21.69 -4.17
N PHE A 91 48.15 -20.78 -3.93
CA PHE A 91 47.94 -20.15 -2.63
C PHE A 91 46.45 -20.11 -2.37
N THR A 92 45.98 -20.97 -1.46
CA THR A 92 44.64 -20.86 -0.87
C THR A 92 44.71 -19.86 0.29
N PRO A 93 44.09 -18.67 0.22
CA PRO A 93 43.73 -17.97 1.43
C PRO A 93 42.48 -18.66 1.98
N LEU A 94 42.58 -19.20 3.18
CA LEU A 94 41.44 -19.62 3.99
C LEU A 94 40.60 -18.36 4.32
N HIS A 95 39.81 -17.89 3.36
CA HIS A 95 38.70 -17.00 3.62
C HIS A 95 37.57 -17.88 4.15
N SER A 96 37.34 -17.81 5.46
CA SER A 96 36.06 -18.20 6.03
C SER A 96 35.03 -17.17 5.57
N PRO A 97 34.01 -17.54 4.76
CA PRO A 97 32.84 -16.71 4.65
C PRO A 97 31.97 -17.04 5.86
N PHE A 98 31.95 -16.14 6.83
CA PHE A 98 30.75 -15.95 7.63
C PHE A 98 29.71 -15.30 6.71
N VAL A 99 29.08 -16.12 5.87
CA VAL A 99 27.92 -15.77 5.09
C VAL A 99 27.02 -16.99 5.17
N GLY A 100 25.85 -16.81 5.79
CA GLY A 100 24.72 -17.69 5.60
C GLY A 100 24.26 -17.59 4.15
N GLU A 101 25.04 -18.20 3.25
CA GLU A 101 24.65 -18.50 1.90
C GLU A 101 23.60 -19.59 2.05
N LEU A 102 22.33 -19.18 2.05
CA LEU A 102 21.21 -20.08 1.84
C LEU A 102 21.44 -20.70 0.46
N LEU A 103 22.18 -21.82 0.44
CA LEU A 103 22.22 -22.73 -0.69
C LEU A 103 20.77 -22.90 -1.15
N PRO A 104 20.45 -22.79 -2.44
CA PRO A 104 19.12 -23.16 -2.92
C PRO A 104 18.97 -24.64 -2.56
N GLY A 105 18.23 -24.90 -1.48
CA GLY A 105 17.81 -26.23 -1.14
C GLY A 105 17.19 -26.79 -2.40
N ASN A 106 17.71 -27.93 -2.85
CA ASN A 106 17.25 -28.65 -4.01
C ASN A 106 15.88 -29.31 -3.74
N ASP A 107 14.99 -28.57 -3.06
CA ASP A 107 13.59 -28.90 -2.89
C ASP A 107 12.95 -28.77 -4.27
N ALA A 108 12.69 -29.90 -4.91
CA ALA A 108 11.91 -30.01 -6.13
C ALA A 108 10.43 -29.55 -5.96
N LEU A 109 10.11 -28.72 -4.96
CA LEU A 109 8.76 -28.31 -4.60
C LEU A 109 8.65 -26.89 -4.00
N GLY A 110 9.71 -26.06 -4.04
CA GLY A 110 9.66 -24.66 -3.59
C GLY A 110 9.44 -23.71 -4.75
N THR A 111 8.38 -22.89 -4.72
CA THR A 111 8.17 -21.86 -5.75
C THR A 111 9.16 -20.71 -5.59
N ASP A 112 10.00 -20.46 -6.59
CA ASP A 112 10.86 -19.28 -6.64
C ASP A 112 10.04 -18.00 -6.92
N TRP A 113 9.70 -17.29 -5.85
CA TRP A 113 8.93 -16.04 -5.92
C TRP A 113 9.67 -14.88 -6.59
N SER A 114 10.98 -14.97 -6.82
CA SER A 114 11.71 -13.89 -7.50
C SER A 114 11.26 -13.74 -8.96
N ARG A 115 10.85 -14.84 -9.60
CA ARG A 115 10.49 -14.90 -11.03
C ARG A 115 9.10 -15.47 -11.29
N SER A 116 8.54 -16.25 -10.36
CA SER A 116 7.29 -16.97 -10.57
C SER A 116 6.03 -16.08 -10.56
N TYR A 117 5.04 -16.47 -11.35
CA TYR A 117 3.67 -15.95 -11.36
C TYR A 117 2.65 -16.98 -10.82
N HIS A 118 3.11 -17.96 -10.06
CA HIS A 118 2.29 -19.07 -9.55
C HIS A 118 1.02 -18.60 -8.83
N GLY A 119 -0.13 -19.15 -9.24
CA GLY A 119 -1.43 -18.89 -8.62
C GLY A 119 -2.05 -17.52 -8.94
N LEU A 120 -1.38 -16.68 -9.73
CA LEU A 120 -1.91 -15.38 -10.14
C LEU A 120 -3.16 -15.59 -11.01
N SER A 121 -4.25 -14.91 -10.66
CA SER A 121 -5.53 -14.95 -11.39
C SER A 121 -6.15 -16.35 -11.56
N THR A 122 -5.70 -17.36 -10.81
CA THR A 122 -6.23 -18.74 -10.94
C THR A 122 -7.62 -18.87 -10.31
N GLN A 123 -7.85 -18.23 -9.16
CA GLN A 123 -9.15 -18.26 -8.46
C GLN A 123 -9.34 -17.02 -7.59
N SER A 124 -10.58 -16.61 -7.33
CA SER A 124 -10.89 -15.57 -6.35
C SER A 124 -10.60 -16.05 -4.91
N PHE A 125 -10.47 -15.12 -3.96
CA PHE A 125 -10.48 -15.50 -2.52
C PHE A 125 -11.90 -15.90 -2.10
N SER A 126 -12.02 -16.58 -0.95
CA SER A 126 -13.33 -16.87 -0.36
C SER A 126 -14.10 -15.58 -0.06
N ARG A 127 -15.43 -15.69 0.02
CA ARG A 127 -16.30 -14.54 0.31
C ARG A 127 -15.93 -13.87 1.64
N GLU A 128 -15.63 -14.66 2.67
CA GLU A 128 -15.22 -14.15 3.99
C GLU A 128 -13.97 -13.27 3.92
N ILE A 129 -12.97 -13.70 3.13
CA ILE A 129 -11.74 -12.93 2.89
C ILE A 129 -12.07 -11.66 2.10
N ALA A 130 -12.86 -11.78 1.03
CA ALA A 130 -13.24 -10.65 0.19
C ALA A 130 -13.99 -9.58 0.98
N ASP A 131 -14.92 -9.98 1.85
CA ASP A 131 -15.69 -9.08 2.72
C ASP A 131 -14.77 -8.33 3.71
N ILE A 132 -13.68 -8.94 4.18
CA ILE A 132 -12.68 -8.29 5.03
C ILE A 132 -11.82 -7.31 4.23
N LEU A 133 -11.34 -7.71 3.05
CA LEU A 133 -10.44 -6.90 2.22
C LEU A 133 -11.13 -5.65 1.65
N LEU A 134 -12.41 -5.77 1.32
CA LEU A 134 -13.24 -4.71 0.74
C LEU A 134 -14.01 -3.91 1.81
N ALA A 135 -13.78 -4.18 3.09
CA ALA A 135 -14.41 -3.44 4.17
C ALA A 135 -14.04 -1.95 4.11
N PRO A 136 -14.99 -1.04 4.36
CA PRO A 136 -14.71 0.39 4.40
C PRO A 136 -13.69 0.71 5.51
N ILE A 137 -12.82 1.68 5.27
CA ILE A 137 -11.85 2.14 6.27
C ILE A 137 -12.58 3.02 7.30
N ASP A 138 -12.12 2.95 8.55
CA ASP A 138 -12.48 3.94 9.55
C ASP A 138 -11.88 5.31 9.19
N GLU A 139 -12.71 6.33 9.03
CA GLU A 139 -12.28 7.70 8.73
C GLU A 139 -11.28 8.23 9.78
N MET A 140 -11.37 7.75 11.03
CA MET A 140 -10.44 8.13 12.10
C MET A 140 -9.02 7.59 11.91
N ASP A 141 -8.84 6.55 11.10
CA ASP A 141 -7.54 5.95 10.81
C ASP A 141 -6.80 6.64 9.66
N ILE A 142 -7.45 7.56 8.95
CA ILE A 142 -6.90 8.23 7.77
C ILE A 142 -6.11 9.45 8.19
N GLU A 143 -4.84 9.50 7.83
CA GLU A 143 -3.94 10.60 8.13
C GLU A 143 -3.87 11.61 6.97
N VAL A 144 -3.50 12.86 7.28
CA VAL A 144 -3.29 13.90 6.28
C VAL A 144 -1.89 14.46 6.40
N LYS A 145 -1.19 14.54 5.27
CA LYS A 145 0.09 15.24 5.18
C LYS A 145 -0.14 16.75 5.06
N PRO A 146 0.84 17.60 5.42
CA PRO A 146 0.74 19.05 5.27
C PRO A 146 0.49 19.56 3.84
N ASP A 147 0.82 18.75 2.83
CA ASP A 147 0.52 19.01 1.41
C ASP A 147 -0.95 18.72 1.02
N GLY A 148 -1.72 18.11 1.93
CA GLY A 148 -3.10 17.70 1.72
C GLY A 148 -3.25 16.30 1.15
N LEU A 149 -2.18 15.51 1.00
CA LEU A 149 -2.31 14.10 0.65
C LEU A 149 -2.88 13.32 1.84
N ILE A 150 -4.00 12.63 1.64
CA ILE A 150 -4.53 11.69 2.64
C ILE A 150 -3.88 10.32 2.45
N TYR A 151 -3.63 9.61 3.53
CA TYR A 151 -3.03 8.28 3.50
C TYR A 151 -3.49 7.43 4.68
N LEU A 152 -3.51 6.11 4.48
CA LEU A 152 -3.69 5.16 5.56
C LEU A 152 -2.31 4.74 6.10
N PRO A 153 -2.07 4.75 7.42
CA PRO A 153 -0.82 4.25 7.98
C PRO A 153 -0.58 2.77 7.65
N GLU A 154 0.67 2.42 7.38
CA GLU A 154 1.13 1.08 6.98
C GLU A 154 0.58 -0.05 7.88
N ILE A 155 0.56 0.18 9.19
CA ILE A 155 0.10 -0.81 10.17
C ILE A 155 -1.34 -1.27 9.92
N LYS A 156 -2.19 -0.41 9.35
CA LYS A 156 -3.59 -0.72 9.07
C LYS A 156 -3.72 -1.72 7.93
N TYR A 157 -2.88 -1.61 6.89
CA TYR A 157 -2.80 -2.61 5.83
C TYR A 157 -2.38 -3.98 6.37
N ARG A 158 -1.33 -4.02 7.21
CA ARG A 158 -0.90 -5.29 7.85
C ARG A 158 -1.98 -5.92 8.71
N ARG A 159 -2.76 -5.10 9.44
CA ARG A 159 -3.90 -5.58 10.23
C ARG A 159 -5.02 -6.13 9.35
N ALA A 160 -5.32 -5.48 8.22
CA ALA A 160 -6.27 -6.00 7.25
C ALA A 160 -5.82 -7.35 6.67
N LEU A 161 -4.55 -7.48 6.27
CA LEU A 161 -3.97 -8.74 5.80
C LEU A 161 -3.98 -9.84 6.87
N ASN A 162 -3.60 -9.52 8.11
CA ASN A 162 -3.66 -10.47 9.21
C ASN A 162 -5.09 -10.91 9.55
N LYS A 163 -6.07 -10.00 9.43
CA LYS A 163 -7.48 -10.31 9.64
C LYS A 163 -8.03 -11.19 8.52
N ALA A 164 -7.63 -10.92 7.28
CA ALA A 164 -8.08 -11.65 6.09
C ALA A 164 -7.43 -13.03 5.96
N PHE A 165 -6.11 -13.12 6.08
CA PHE A 165 -5.34 -14.33 5.77
C PHE A 165 -4.78 -15.05 7.00
N GLY A 166 -4.80 -14.40 8.16
CA GLY A 166 -4.11 -14.87 9.35
C GLY A 166 -2.59 -14.54 9.34
N PRO A 167 -1.96 -14.40 10.52
CA PRO A 167 -0.50 -14.31 10.62
C PRO A 167 0.16 -15.53 9.97
N GLY A 168 1.15 -15.30 9.10
CA GLY A 168 1.81 -16.36 8.31
C GLY A 168 1.07 -16.76 7.02
N GLY A 169 -0.18 -16.31 6.82
CA GLY A 169 -0.94 -16.53 5.60
C GLY A 169 -0.60 -15.60 4.44
N TRP A 170 0.32 -14.65 4.64
CA TRP A 170 0.78 -13.72 3.61
C TRP A 170 2.24 -13.30 3.85
N GLY A 171 2.90 -12.82 2.79
CA GLY A 171 4.27 -12.32 2.87
C GLY A 171 4.68 -11.50 1.64
N LEU A 172 5.72 -10.69 1.81
CA LEU A 172 6.39 -10.02 0.70
C LEU A 172 7.67 -10.77 0.33
N ALA A 173 7.73 -11.27 -0.89
CA ALA A 173 8.92 -11.86 -1.47
C ALA A 173 9.69 -10.80 -2.27
N PRO A 174 10.98 -10.56 -2.02
CA PRO A 174 11.77 -9.70 -2.87
C PRO A 174 11.97 -10.31 -4.25
N ARG A 175 11.83 -9.52 -5.31
CA ARG A 175 12.02 -9.97 -6.70
C ARG A 175 13.31 -9.53 -7.34
N THR A 176 13.74 -8.32 -7.03
CA THR A 176 15.01 -7.77 -7.51
C THR A 176 16.01 -7.65 -6.37
N GLU A 177 17.27 -7.45 -6.71
CA GLU A 177 18.23 -6.90 -5.76
C GLU A 177 17.81 -5.50 -5.30
N THR A 178 18.28 -5.11 -4.12
CA THR A 178 18.03 -3.78 -3.58
C THR A 178 18.87 -2.78 -4.37
N ASN A 179 18.23 -1.86 -5.08
CA ASN A 179 18.91 -0.76 -5.75
C ASN A 179 19.10 0.38 -4.73
N VAL A 180 20.34 0.67 -4.38
CA VAL A 180 20.72 1.78 -3.51
C VAL A 180 21.34 2.88 -4.37
N GLY A 181 20.53 3.86 -4.75
CA GLY A 181 20.99 5.08 -5.42
C GLY A 181 21.41 6.14 -4.42
N PRO A 182 22.00 7.28 -4.85
CA PRO A 182 22.61 8.27 -3.95
C PRO A 182 21.72 8.84 -2.83
N ARG A 183 20.39 8.88 -3.05
CA ARG A 183 19.39 9.41 -2.10
C ARG A 183 18.11 8.57 -2.05
N ILE A 184 18.11 7.38 -2.65
CA ILE A 184 16.89 6.56 -2.76
C ILE A 184 17.23 5.08 -2.73
N VAL A 185 16.45 4.31 -1.97
CA VAL A 185 16.46 2.86 -2.02
C VAL A 185 15.22 2.40 -2.76
N SER A 186 15.36 1.51 -3.73
CA SER A 186 14.25 0.96 -4.51
C SER A 186 14.38 -0.55 -4.70
N ARG A 187 13.28 -1.28 -4.60
CA ARG A 187 13.24 -2.73 -4.80
C ARG A 187 11.86 -3.21 -5.22
N GLU A 188 11.79 -4.20 -6.11
CA GLU A 188 10.55 -4.86 -6.46
C GLU A 188 10.21 -5.97 -5.46
N TYR A 189 8.94 -6.03 -5.06
CA TYR A 189 8.41 -7.06 -4.18
C TYR A 189 7.13 -7.68 -4.78
N ALA A 190 6.96 -8.98 -4.55
CA ALA A 190 5.74 -9.72 -4.78
C ALA A 190 4.99 -9.90 -3.46
N LEU A 191 3.71 -9.53 -3.43
CA LEU A 191 2.79 -9.95 -2.38
C LEU A 191 2.29 -11.35 -2.69
N VAL A 192 2.53 -12.25 -1.76
CA VAL A 192 2.04 -13.64 -1.80
C VAL A 192 1.05 -13.81 -0.65
N CYS A 193 -0.13 -14.33 -0.94
CA CYS A 193 -1.15 -14.64 0.06
C CYS A 193 -1.61 -16.08 -0.16
N LEU A 194 -1.63 -16.91 0.89
CA LEU A 194 -2.05 -18.31 0.84
C LEU A 194 -1.39 -19.11 -0.30
N GLY A 195 -0.09 -18.91 -0.51
CA GLY A 195 0.70 -19.65 -1.51
C GLY A 195 0.48 -19.24 -2.97
N ARG A 196 -0.16 -18.09 -3.23
CA ARG A 196 -0.33 -17.55 -4.58
C ARG A 196 0.17 -16.12 -4.70
N LEU A 197 0.72 -15.79 -5.85
CA LEU A 197 1.05 -14.42 -6.21
C LEU A 197 -0.24 -13.61 -6.31
N VAL A 198 -0.25 -12.44 -5.67
CA VAL A 198 -1.37 -11.50 -5.68
C VAL A 198 -1.03 -10.26 -6.51
N ALA A 199 0.09 -9.63 -6.20
CA ALA A 199 0.47 -8.35 -6.79
C ALA A 199 1.99 -8.19 -6.77
N ILE A 200 2.51 -7.40 -7.70
CA ILE A 200 3.91 -7.03 -7.77
C ILE A 200 3.97 -5.51 -7.77
N ALA A 201 4.79 -4.95 -6.89
CA ALA A 201 5.00 -3.52 -6.85
C ALA A 201 6.44 -3.17 -6.50
N ARG A 202 6.89 -2.04 -7.01
CA ARG A 202 8.16 -1.45 -6.62
C ARG A 202 7.98 -0.59 -5.38
N GLY A 203 8.74 -0.88 -4.34
CA GLY A 203 8.89 0.00 -3.20
C GLY A 203 10.01 0.99 -3.46
N GLU A 204 9.87 2.18 -2.90
CA GLU A 204 10.94 3.16 -2.88
C GLU A 204 10.91 3.99 -1.59
N GLN A 205 12.08 4.44 -1.16
CA GLN A 205 12.23 5.33 -0.03
C GLN A 205 13.44 6.24 -0.22
N GLU A 206 13.22 7.54 -0.09
CA GLU A 206 14.30 8.53 -0.04
C GLU A 206 15.03 8.52 1.30
N TYR A 207 16.32 8.79 1.26
CA TYR A 207 17.18 8.96 2.43
C TYR A 207 18.16 10.11 2.21
N PHE A 208 18.60 10.74 3.30
CA PHE A 208 19.48 11.90 3.25
C PHE A 208 20.94 11.59 3.64
N ASP A 209 21.12 10.65 4.56
CA ASP A 209 22.41 10.20 5.07
C ASP A 209 22.58 8.70 4.75
N PRO A 210 23.70 8.25 4.18
CA PRO A 210 24.01 6.83 4.02
C PRO A 210 23.83 5.98 5.28
N ALA A 211 24.01 6.53 6.48
CA ALA A 211 23.72 5.82 7.73
C ALA A 211 22.23 5.40 7.86
N GLY A 212 21.32 6.07 7.13
CA GLY A 212 19.89 5.79 7.09
C GLY A 212 19.46 4.72 6.07
N ILE A 213 20.38 4.11 5.31
CA ILE A 213 20.07 3.08 4.31
C ILE A 213 19.28 1.88 4.91
N PRO A 214 19.60 1.35 6.12
CA PRO A 214 18.84 0.26 6.71
C PRO A 214 17.37 0.62 6.94
N THR A 215 17.10 1.80 7.53
CA THR A 215 15.75 2.32 7.74
C THR A 215 15.04 2.55 6.42
N ALA A 216 15.74 3.09 5.41
CA ALA A 216 15.18 3.29 4.08
C ALA A 216 14.82 1.97 3.39
N THR A 217 15.59 0.91 3.62
CA THR A 217 15.32 -0.43 3.09
C THR A 217 14.04 -1.02 3.68
N GLU A 218 13.82 -0.88 4.98
CA GLU A 218 12.58 -1.31 5.63
C GLU A 218 11.37 -0.49 5.16
N ALA A 219 11.52 0.83 5.06
CA ALA A 219 10.46 1.71 4.55
C ALA A 219 10.13 1.44 3.07
N CYS A 220 11.14 1.11 2.24
CA CYS A 220 10.94 0.67 0.86
C CYS A 220 10.07 -0.59 0.79
N LYS A 221 10.31 -1.59 1.66
CA LYS A 221 9.48 -2.80 1.75
C LYS A 221 8.03 -2.48 2.14
N SER A 222 7.84 -1.62 3.14
CA SER A 222 6.53 -1.17 3.58
C SER A 222 5.78 -0.36 2.52
N ASN A 223 6.50 0.46 1.75
CA ASN A 223 5.94 1.20 0.62
C ASN A 223 5.39 0.24 -0.45
N ALA A 224 6.15 -0.78 -0.83
CA ALA A 224 5.70 -1.81 -1.76
C ALA A 224 4.45 -2.54 -1.25
N LEU A 225 4.39 -2.85 0.04
CA LEU A 225 3.24 -3.53 0.66
C LEU A 225 1.93 -2.79 0.39
N MET A 226 1.91 -1.48 0.67
CA MET A 226 0.71 -0.65 0.51
C MET A 226 0.26 -0.60 -0.95
N ARG A 227 1.21 -0.54 -1.89
CA ARG A 227 0.93 -0.56 -3.33
C ARG A 227 0.30 -1.90 -3.75
N CYS A 228 0.86 -3.03 -3.31
CA CYS A 228 0.30 -4.35 -3.56
C CYS A 228 -1.10 -4.52 -2.95
N CYS A 229 -1.34 -3.95 -1.76
CA CYS A 229 -2.64 -4.03 -1.09
C CYS A 229 -3.78 -3.33 -1.85
N LYS A 230 -3.45 -2.37 -2.74
CA LYS A 230 -4.44 -1.72 -3.60
C LYS A 230 -5.10 -2.72 -4.55
N ASP A 231 -4.36 -3.67 -5.08
CA ASP A 231 -4.88 -4.69 -6.01
C ASP A 231 -5.82 -5.68 -5.31
N LEU A 232 -5.71 -5.80 -3.97
CA LEU A 232 -6.65 -6.55 -3.13
C LEU A 232 -7.94 -5.77 -2.81
N GLY A 233 -8.01 -4.48 -3.17
CA GLY A 233 -9.10 -3.59 -2.83
C GLY A 233 -9.02 -2.95 -1.44
N ILE A 234 -7.93 -3.17 -0.69
CA ILE A 234 -7.75 -2.53 0.61
C ILE A 234 -7.54 -1.03 0.41
N ALA A 235 -8.33 -0.24 1.14
CA ALA A 235 -8.24 1.21 1.17
C ALA A 235 -8.40 1.90 -0.21
N SER A 236 -9.13 1.29 -1.14
CA SER A 236 -9.32 1.82 -2.49
C SER A 236 -9.98 3.20 -2.52
N GLU A 237 -10.81 3.51 -1.53
CA GLU A 237 -11.51 4.81 -1.41
C GLU A 237 -10.56 6.01 -1.24
N LEU A 238 -9.34 5.82 -0.73
CA LEU A 238 -8.34 6.88 -0.64
C LEU A 238 -7.87 7.42 -2.00
N TRP A 239 -8.21 6.70 -3.07
CA TRP A 239 -7.91 7.08 -4.45
C TRP A 239 -9.12 7.64 -5.20
N ASP A 240 -10.32 7.66 -4.58
CA ASP A 240 -11.51 8.28 -5.17
C ASP A 240 -11.48 9.80 -4.95
N PRO A 241 -11.43 10.62 -6.02
CA PRO A 241 -11.48 12.08 -5.89
C PRO A 241 -12.70 12.61 -5.13
N ARG A 242 -13.83 11.89 -5.13
CA ARG A 242 -15.03 12.28 -4.38
C ARG A 242 -14.82 12.08 -2.88
N PHE A 243 -14.39 10.87 -2.49
CA PHE A 243 -14.05 10.57 -1.11
C PHE A 243 -13.01 11.56 -0.55
N ILE A 244 -11.93 11.84 -1.29
CA ILE A 244 -10.90 12.78 -0.87
C ILE A 244 -11.47 14.16 -0.56
N ARG A 245 -12.39 14.67 -1.40
CA ARG A 245 -13.02 15.99 -1.21
C ARG A 245 -13.90 16.01 0.04
N GLU A 246 -14.78 15.02 0.16
CA GLU A 246 -15.70 14.91 1.30
C GLU A 246 -14.95 14.71 2.62
N PHE A 247 -13.92 13.86 2.63
CA PHE A 247 -13.08 13.63 3.79
C PHE A 247 -12.38 14.91 4.23
N LYS A 248 -11.77 15.65 3.29
CA LYS A 248 -11.10 16.92 3.59
C LYS A 248 -12.05 17.96 4.15
N GLU A 249 -13.25 18.08 3.61
CA GLU A 249 -14.27 19.01 4.10
C GLU A 249 -14.70 18.66 5.54
N LYS A 250 -14.93 17.38 5.81
CA LYS A 250 -15.40 16.89 7.12
C LYS A 250 -14.30 16.92 8.19
N HIS A 251 -13.08 16.48 7.86
CA HIS A 251 -12.03 16.15 8.84
C HIS A 251 -10.75 17.00 8.77
N CYS A 252 -10.56 17.79 7.70
CA CYS A 252 -9.35 18.58 7.52
C CYS A 252 -9.63 20.09 7.58
N VAL A 253 -8.58 20.87 7.84
CA VAL A 253 -8.61 22.33 7.84
C VAL A 253 -7.35 22.87 7.15
N GLU A 254 -7.52 23.92 6.36
CA GLU A 254 -6.40 24.71 5.84
C GLU A 254 -5.94 25.72 6.89
N VAL A 255 -4.65 25.70 7.21
CA VAL A 255 -4.02 26.63 8.15
C VAL A 255 -2.83 27.30 7.50
N TRP A 256 -2.54 28.53 7.91
CA TRP A 256 -1.30 29.21 7.49
C TRP A 256 -0.16 28.76 8.39
N GLY A 257 0.85 28.11 7.81
CA GLY A 257 2.09 27.75 8.51
C GLY A 257 3.24 28.66 8.09
N GLU A 258 3.99 29.18 9.05
CA GLU A 258 5.24 29.91 8.82
C GLU A 258 6.44 28.97 9.00
N HIS A 259 7.30 28.90 7.99
CA HIS A 259 8.51 28.08 8.07
C HIS A 259 9.50 28.67 9.08
N VAL A 260 9.91 27.89 10.09
CA VAL A 260 10.68 28.39 11.24
C VAL A 260 11.98 29.09 10.84
N THR A 261 12.72 28.55 9.85
CA THR A 261 13.99 29.15 9.39
C THR A 261 13.84 30.25 8.32
N THR A 262 12.95 30.06 7.33
CA THR A 262 12.85 30.97 6.17
C THR A 262 11.79 32.05 6.33
N ARG A 263 10.95 31.99 7.38
CA ARG A 263 9.80 32.88 7.64
C ARG A 263 8.79 32.97 6.50
N LYS A 264 8.84 32.04 5.54
CA LYS A 264 7.90 31.98 4.42
C LYS A 264 6.58 31.38 4.92
N LYS A 265 5.47 32.05 4.62
CA LYS A 265 4.13 31.57 4.93
C LYS A 265 3.59 30.73 3.80
N LYS A 266 3.00 29.57 4.12
CA LYS A 266 2.35 28.68 3.16
C LYS A 266 1.03 28.17 3.76
N LYS A 267 0.02 28.00 2.92
CA LYS A 267 -1.19 27.25 3.31
C LYS A 267 -0.87 25.76 3.38
N LEU A 268 -1.18 25.14 4.51
CA LEU A 268 -0.94 23.73 4.80
C LEU A 268 -2.23 23.09 5.29
N TRP A 269 -2.35 21.78 5.08
CA TRP A 269 -3.46 20.99 5.57
C TRP A 269 -3.10 20.35 6.91
N ARG A 270 -4.06 20.31 7.84
CA ARG A 270 -4.00 19.44 9.01
C ARG A 270 -5.35 18.83 9.31
N ARG A 271 -5.35 17.74 10.07
CA ARG A 271 -6.57 17.18 10.64
C ARG A 271 -7.12 18.11 11.72
N LYS A 272 -8.45 18.16 11.85
CA LYS A 272 -9.14 19.03 12.81
C LYS A 272 -8.87 18.59 14.26
N ASP A 273 -8.73 17.30 14.49
CA ASP A 273 -8.49 16.65 15.78
C ASP A 273 -7.01 16.57 16.17
N GLN A 274 -6.09 16.89 15.25
CA GLN A 274 -4.66 16.90 15.52
C GLN A 274 -4.20 18.23 16.14
N PRO A 275 -3.09 18.20 16.91
CA PRO A 275 -2.47 19.42 17.40
C PRO A 275 -2.04 20.34 16.25
N LYS A 276 -1.80 21.61 16.58
CA LYS A 276 -1.31 22.60 15.64
C LYS A 276 0.03 22.16 15.02
N LEU A 277 0.31 22.66 13.81
CA LEU A 277 1.58 22.43 13.15
C LEU A 277 2.72 23.06 13.96
N ASP A 278 3.82 22.31 14.11
CA ASP A 278 4.99 22.73 14.89
C ASP A 278 6.24 22.90 14.02
N TYR A 279 7.07 21.87 13.87
CA TYR A 279 8.23 21.89 12.98
C TYR A 279 7.98 21.06 11.71
N PRO A 280 8.38 21.53 10.51
CA PRO A 280 9.14 22.75 10.21
C PRO A 280 8.28 24.00 9.98
N TYR A 281 6.95 23.89 10.01
CA TYR A 281 6.00 24.99 9.83
C TYR A 281 5.14 25.17 11.06
N LYS A 282 5.13 26.37 11.63
CA LYS A 282 4.36 26.70 12.83
C LYS A 282 3.10 27.49 12.47
N GLU A 283 1.95 27.07 13.01
CA GLU A 283 0.65 27.75 12.89
C GLU A 283 0.54 29.00 13.79
#